data_AF-A0A1B6KE12-F1
#
_entry.id   AF-A0A1B6KE12-F1
#
_cell.length_a   1.000
_cell.length_b   1.000
_cell.length_c   1.000
_cell.angle_alpha   90.00
_cell.angle_beta   90.00
_cell.angle_gamma   90.00
#
_symmetry.space_group_name_H-M   'P 1'
#
loop_
_entity.id
_entity.type
_entity.pdbx_description
1 polymer ?
#
loop_
_entity_poly.entity_id
_entity_poly.type
_entity_poly.pdbx_seq_one_letter_code
_entity_poly.pdbx_strand_id
1 'polypeptide(L)'
;GCRTEKRSVWMLEADIRSAKKSQWSRGGGGRCSGDITLNMKLRYALIFLTALAIVTFHHVQKEFFGPRLETMVIYENYYANERDPEVGCQFPILHPFDESILPHVKIAKPIRCFARNKILTMIDTTGCLTFNKSGLADGGYDVDSPPSCYFQEIVRAPQSDFKVIYSSPTLMSGCDRLQSDFVFVECYNFAGISIYQNYHASVQRNQSVRKFKNDVELSVAVIGLDSMSRLNFMRQLPLSYRYITEVLEGVVLLGFNKVGENTYPNLVP
;
A
#
# COMPACT_ATOMS: atom_id res chain seq x y z
N GLY A 1 -6.29 -4.96 35.43
CA GLY A 1 -5.29 -6.02 35.18
C GLY A 1 -5.30 -6.31 33.69
N CYS A 2 -4.19 -6.56 33.00
CA CYS A 2 -2.87 -7.03 33.43
C CYS A 2 -1.75 -6.16 32.83
N ARG A 3 -0.61 -6.15 33.52
CA ARG A 3 0.59 -5.34 33.30
C ARG A 3 1.30 -5.66 31.98
N THR A 4 1.87 -4.59 31.44
CA THR A 4 2.92 -4.53 30.44
C THR A 4 4.23 -5.12 30.96
N GLU A 5 4.86 -5.99 30.18
CA GLU A 5 6.25 -6.42 30.41
C GLU A 5 7.11 -5.99 29.21
N LYS A 6 8.00 -5.02 29.46
CA LYS A 6 9.02 -4.54 28.53
C LYS A 6 10.14 -5.58 28.47
N ARG A 7 10.40 -6.14 27.29
CA ARG A 7 11.67 -6.83 26.99
C ARG A 7 12.74 -5.81 26.63
N SER A 8 13.69 -5.60 27.54
CA SER A 8 14.97 -4.94 27.29
C SER A 8 15.92 -5.95 26.62
N VAL A 9 16.32 -5.67 25.39
CA VAL A 9 17.40 -6.38 24.70
C VAL A 9 18.71 -5.70 25.10
N TRP A 10 19.48 -6.36 25.96
CA TRP A 10 20.82 -5.93 26.33
C TRP A 10 21.81 -6.35 25.23
N MET A 11 22.40 -5.32 24.64
CA MET A 11 23.58 -5.35 23.79
C MET A 11 24.78 -5.81 24.64
N LEU A 12 25.36 -6.97 24.30
CA LEU A 12 26.57 -7.47 24.94
C LEU A 12 27.80 -6.87 24.23
N GLU A 13 28.32 -5.77 24.79
CA GLU A 13 29.73 -5.42 24.69
C GLU A 13 30.54 -6.41 25.54
N ALA A 14 31.45 -7.15 24.91
CA ALA A 14 32.40 -7.99 25.60
C ALA A 14 33.69 -7.20 25.82
N ASP A 15 33.82 -6.62 27.01
CA ASP A 15 35.05 -6.00 27.49
C ASP A 15 35.99 -7.05 28.10
N ILE A 16 37.25 -7.00 27.69
CA ILE A 16 38.32 -7.92 28.03
C ILE A 16 39.10 -7.31 29.20
N ARG A 17 38.98 -7.90 30.40
CA ARG A 17 40.04 -7.97 31.44
C ARG A 17 39.52 -8.62 32.73
N SER A 18 40.06 -9.77 33.11
CA SER A 18 40.74 -9.96 34.40
C SER A 18 41.28 -11.39 34.54
N ALA A 19 42.54 -11.49 34.92
CA ALA A 19 43.29 -12.71 35.12
C ALA A 19 43.38 -13.06 36.62
N LYS A 20 43.30 -14.35 36.98
CA LYS A 20 44.35 -15.07 37.75
C LYS A 20 43.93 -16.48 38.24
N LYS A 21 44.88 -17.40 38.01
CA LYS A 21 45.36 -18.52 38.85
C LYS A 21 44.36 -19.62 39.22
N SER A 22 44.47 -20.73 38.49
CA SER A 22 44.49 -22.06 39.11
C SER A 22 45.86 -22.71 38.86
N GLN A 23 46.53 -23.03 39.95
CA GLN A 23 47.70 -23.89 40.01
C GLN A 23 47.14 -25.30 40.20
N TRP A 24 47.65 -26.32 39.50
CA TRP A 24 47.82 -27.70 39.98
C TRP A 24 48.76 -28.49 39.05
N SER A 25 49.88 -28.90 39.65
CA SER A 25 50.76 -30.06 39.42
C SER A 25 50.92 -30.74 38.05
N ARG A 26 52.18 -30.66 37.57
CA ARG A 26 53.09 -31.73 37.10
C ARG A 26 52.54 -32.88 36.24
N GLY A 27 53.07 -32.97 35.01
CA GLY A 27 53.18 -34.23 34.27
C GLY A 27 53.65 -34.08 32.81
N GLY A 28 54.97 -34.18 32.58
CA GLY A 28 55.61 -34.74 31.37
C GLY A 28 55.23 -34.26 29.95
N GLY A 29 56.11 -33.46 29.34
CA GLY A 29 56.72 -33.73 28.01
C GLY A 29 55.87 -33.71 26.73
N GLY A 30 56.22 -32.81 25.80
CA GLY A 30 56.13 -33.11 24.35
C GLY A 30 55.34 -32.14 23.46
N ARG A 31 55.91 -30.96 23.19
CA ARG A 31 56.05 -30.32 21.85
C ARG A 31 54.90 -30.49 20.82
N CYS A 32 54.04 -29.47 20.68
CA CYS A 32 53.38 -29.02 19.43
C CYS A 32 52.56 -27.72 19.66
N SER A 33 53.20 -26.55 19.76
CA SER A 33 52.50 -25.24 19.93
C SER A 33 52.51 -24.33 18.69
N GLY A 34 53.02 -24.79 17.55
CA GLY A 34 53.09 -23.99 16.32
C GLY A 34 51.81 -24.00 15.48
N ASP A 35 51.07 -25.11 15.46
CA ASP A 35 49.96 -25.32 14.51
C ASP A 35 48.61 -24.74 14.97
N ILE A 36 48.40 -24.58 16.27
CA ILE A 36 47.10 -24.18 16.82
C ILE A 36 46.87 -22.67 16.63
N THR A 37 47.90 -21.85 16.83
CA THR A 37 47.82 -20.39 16.67
C THR A 37 47.77 -19.94 15.21
N LEU A 38 48.44 -20.66 14.29
CA LEU A 38 48.33 -20.41 12.86
C LEU A 38 46.93 -20.73 12.35
N ASN A 39 46.37 -21.88 12.73
CA ASN A 39 44.98 -22.23 12.42
C ASN A 39 43.98 -21.24 13.00
N MET A 40 44.22 -20.73 14.20
CA MET A 40 43.35 -19.74 14.83
C MET A 40 43.38 -18.39 14.10
N LYS A 41 44.56 -17.87 13.76
CA LYS A 41 44.71 -16.64 12.95
C LYS A 41 44.10 -16.79 11.56
N LEU A 42 44.29 -17.96 10.92
CA LEU A 42 43.70 -18.26 9.61
C LEU A 42 42.17 -18.30 9.68
N ARG A 43 41.60 -18.89 10.74
CA ARG A 43 40.14 -18.88 10.98
C ARG A 43 39.59 -17.47 11.18
N TYR A 44 40.24 -16.63 11.99
CA TYR A 44 39.81 -15.24 12.18
C TYR A 44 39.94 -14.40 10.90
N ALA A 45 41.01 -14.60 10.12
CA ALA A 45 41.16 -13.94 8.82
C ALA A 45 40.06 -14.35 7.82
N LEU A 46 39.71 -15.64 7.77
CA LEU A 46 38.61 -16.13 6.94
C LEU A 46 37.25 -15.56 7.37
N ILE A 47 36.98 -15.49 8.68
CA ILE A 47 35.74 -14.88 9.20
C ILE A 47 35.68 -13.39 8.86
N PHE A 48 36.78 -12.65 9.01
CA PHE A 48 36.82 -11.23 8.66
C PHE A 48 36.61 -10.99 7.16
N LEU A 49 37.28 -11.76 6.31
CA LEU A 49 37.15 -11.64 4.85
C LEU A 49 35.75 -12.01 4.37
N THR A 50 35.14 -13.05 4.93
CA THR A 50 33.75 -13.42 4.60
C THR A 50 32.76 -12.36 5.06
N ALA A 51 32.92 -11.80 6.27
CA ALA A 51 32.08 -10.70 6.75
C ALA A 51 32.23 -9.45 5.87
N LEU A 52 33.46 -9.07 5.50
CA LEU A 52 33.71 -7.94 4.60
C LEU A 52 33.11 -8.18 3.21
N ALA A 53 33.21 -9.40 2.66
CA ALA A 53 32.60 -9.77 1.40
C ALA A 53 31.07 -9.68 1.45
N ILE A 54 30.44 -10.13 2.53
CA ILE A 54 28.98 -10.03 2.72
C ILE A 54 28.55 -8.56 2.83
N VAL A 55 29.27 -7.74 3.60
CA VAL A 55 28.95 -6.31 3.77
C VAL A 55 29.11 -5.55 2.46
N THR A 56 30.23 -5.75 1.76
CA THR A 56 30.47 -5.13 0.44
C THR A 56 29.45 -5.59 -0.58
N PHE A 57 29.12 -6.90 -0.64
CA PHE A 57 28.06 -7.41 -1.50
C PHE A 57 26.71 -6.79 -1.17
N HIS A 58 26.36 -6.66 0.11
CA HIS A 58 25.10 -6.01 0.52
C HIS A 58 25.06 -4.52 0.14
N HIS A 59 26.18 -3.79 0.31
CA HIS A 59 26.28 -2.38 -0.11
C HIS A 59 26.17 -2.24 -1.63
N VAL A 60 26.93 -3.03 -2.39
CA VAL A 60 26.86 -3.05 -3.85
C VAL A 60 25.47 -3.43 -4.33
N GLN A 61 24.83 -4.44 -3.72
CA GLN A 61 23.45 -4.82 -4.05
C GLN A 61 22.47 -3.68 -3.77
N LYS A 62 22.58 -3.02 -2.62
CA LYS A 62 21.74 -1.88 -2.25
C LYS A 62 21.91 -0.69 -3.20
N GLU A 63 23.14 -0.45 -3.65
CA GLU A 63 23.49 0.71 -4.48
C GLU A 63 23.20 0.49 -5.98
N PHE A 64 23.42 -0.72 -6.50
CA PHE A 64 23.13 -1.06 -7.90
C PHE A 64 21.69 -1.54 -8.16
N PHE A 65 21.09 -2.29 -7.23
CA PHE A 65 19.73 -2.83 -7.38
C PHE A 65 18.70 -2.08 -6.55
N GLY A 66 19.12 -1.07 -5.78
CA GLY A 66 18.21 -0.07 -5.27
C GLY A 66 17.48 0.58 -6.44
N PRO A 67 16.14 0.72 -6.40
CA PRO A 67 15.41 1.41 -7.46
C PRO A 67 16.00 2.82 -7.63
N ARG A 68 16.58 3.13 -8.79
CA ARG A 68 17.02 4.50 -9.09
C ARG A 68 15.79 5.37 -9.25
N LEU A 69 15.46 6.13 -8.21
CA LEU A 69 14.33 7.07 -8.20
C LEU A 69 14.39 8.04 -9.40
N GLU A 70 15.60 8.37 -9.85
CA GLU A 70 15.89 9.20 -11.02
C GLU A 70 15.26 8.70 -12.33
N THR A 71 15.05 7.38 -12.49
CA THR A 71 14.42 6.82 -13.69
C THR A 71 12.90 6.87 -13.66
N MET A 72 12.27 7.28 -12.54
CA MET A 72 10.81 7.27 -12.39
C MET A 72 10.14 8.60 -12.74
N VAL A 73 10.88 9.70 -12.87
CA VAL A 73 10.28 11.00 -13.22
C VAL A 73 11.24 11.83 -14.06
N ILE A 74 10.86 12.05 -15.32
CA ILE A 74 11.42 13.11 -16.15
C ILE A 74 10.81 14.43 -15.62
N TYR A 75 11.42 15.00 -14.57
CA TYR A 75 11.06 16.34 -14.06
C TYR A 75 12.04 17.42 -14.53
N GLU A 76 12.81 17.13 -15.57
CA GLU A 76 13.61 18.15 -16.25
C GLU A 76 12.67 19.05 -17.05
N ASN A 77 12.43 20.26 -16.51
CA ASN A 77 12.00 21.47 -17.24
C ASN A 77 10.52 21.88 -17.27
N TYR A 78 9.60 21.24 -16.55
CA TYR A 78 8.22 21.73 -16.50
C TYR A 78 8.00 22.62 -15.27
N TYR A 79 7.46 23.84 -15.47
CA TYR A 79 7.07 24.87 -14.48
C TYR A 79 8.10 25.92 -14.02
N ALA A 80 9.42 25.77 -14.24
CA ALA A 80 10.38 26.79 -13.80
C ALA A 80 10.21 28.13 -14.54
N ASN A 81 9.69 28.09 -15.77
CA ASN A 81 9.54 29.24 -16.66
C ASN A 81 8.11 29.85 -16.68
N GLU A 82 7.17 29.32 -15.89
CA GLU A 82 5.75 29.74 -15.88
C GLU A 82 5.41 30.77 -14.79
N ARG A 83 6.41 31.36 -14.12
CA ARG A 83 6.12 32.37 -13.10
C ARG A 83 5.72 33.68 -13.75
N ASP A 84 4.56 34.19 -13.35
CA ASP A 84 4.19 35.58 -13.60
C ASP A 84 5.07 36.50 -12.72
N PRO A 85 5.92 37.35 -13.34
CA PRO A 85 6.80 38.26 -12.60
C PRO A 85 6.05 39.35 -11.83
N GLU A 86 4.77 39.58 -12.10
CA GLU A 86 3.95 40.60 -11.42
C GLU A 86 3.45 40.14 -10.04
N VAL A 87 3.51 38.83 -9.75
CA VAL A 87 3.05 38.28 -8.48
C VAL A 87 4.11 38.46 -7.39
N GLY A 88 3.82 39.32 -6.41
CA GLY A 88 4.76 39.64 -5.32
C GLY A 88 5.07 38.48 -4.37
N CYS A 89 4.15 37.54 -4.18
CA CYS A 89 4.38 36.34 -3.38
C CYS A 89 4.78 35.16 -4.27
N GLN A 90 6.09 34.89 -4.36
CA GLN A 90 6.60 33.74 -5.09
C GLN A 90 6.80 32.55 -4.15
N PHE A 91 6.07 31.45 -4.40
CA PHE A 91 6.29 30.20 -3.66
C PHE A 91 7.50 29.44 -4.20
N PRO A 92 8.23 28.68 -3.35
CA PRO A 92 9.35 27.87 -3.81
C PRO A 92 8.87 26.71 -4.69
N ILE A 93 9.55 26.50 -5.83
CA ILE A 93 9.37 25.31 -6.66
C ILE A 93 10.37 24.28 -6.18
N LEU A 94 9.90 23.25 -5.49
CA LEU A 94 10.73 22.21 -4.91
C LEU A 94 10.85 21.03 -5.87
N HIS A 95 12.06 20.48 -6.00
CA HIS A 95 12.30 19.27 -6.77
C HIS A 95 11.71 18.05 -6.02
N PRO A 96 10.91 17.19 -6.67
CA PRO A 96 10.32 16.03 -5.99
C PRO A 96 11.36 15.05 -5.42
N PHE A 97 12.59 15.04 -5.94
CA PHE A 97 13.69 14.15 -5.52
C PHE A 97 14.90 14.93 -4.99
N ASP A 98 14.67 16.08 -4.37
CA ASP A 98 15.72 16.82 -3.69
C ASP A 98 16.49 15.93 -2.70
N GLU A 99 17.82 16.07 -2.62
CA GLU A 99 18.68 15.23 -1.78
C GLU A 99 18.23 15.21 -0.32
N SER A 100 17.69 16.33 0.18
CA SER A 100 17.20 16.47 1.56
C SER A 100 16.06 15.51 1.90
N ILE A 101 15.26 15.09 0.92
CA ILE A 101 14.10 14.21 1.16
C ILE A 101 14.40 12.74 0.88
N LEU A 102 15.47 12.42 0.13
CA LEU A 102 15.78 11.05 -0.29
C LEU A 102 15.91 10.06 0.87
N PRO A 103 16.54 10.41 2.02
CA PRO A 103 16.59 9.51 3.17
C PRO A 103 15.22 9.16 3.76
N HIS A 104 14.20 9.98 3.49
CA HIS A 104 12.84 9.81 4.00
C HIS A 104 11.91 9.12 3.00
N VAL A 105 12.32 8.97 1.73
CA VAL A 105 11.50 8.29 0.72
C VAL A 105 11.58 6.78 0.92
N LYS A 106 10.41 6.17 1.06
CA LYS A 106 10.26 4.71 1.08
C LYS A 106 9.48 4.29 -0.14
N ILE A 107 10.04 3.38 -0.94
CA ILE A 107 9.34 2.78 -2.07
C ILE A 107 8.58 1.56 -1.57
N ALA A 108 7.27 1.59 -1.71
CA ALA A 108 6.43 0.44 -1.39
C ALA A 108 6.71 -0.70 -2.37
N LYS A 109 6.77 -1.93 -1.85
CA LYS A 109 6.86 -3.11 -2.72
C LYS A 109 5.56 -3.24 -3.53
N PRO A 110 5.62 -3.62 -4.81
CA PRO A 110 4.41 -3.83 -5.61
C PRO A 110 3.45 -4.82 -4.94
N ILE A 111 2.17 -4.47 -4.91
CA ILE A 111 1.12 -5.37 -4.42
C ILE A 111 0.96 -6.48 -5.46
N ARG A 112 1.23 -7.73 -5.05
CA ARG A 112 0.96 -8.90 -5.88
C ARG A 112 -0.40 -9.48 -5.52
N CYS A 113 -1.42 -9.10 -6.29
CA CYS A 113 -2.76 -9.68 -6.16
C CYS A 113 -2.75 -11.08 -6.79
N PHE A 114 -2.77 -12.13 -5.96
CA PHE A 114 -3.00 -13.48 -6.46
C PHE A 114 -4.49 -13.60 -6.81
N ALA A 115 -4.81 -13.69 -8.10
CA ALA A 115 -6.18 -13.92 -8.59
C ALA A 115 -6.62 -15.37 -8.28
N ARG A 116 -6.75 -15.69 -6.99
CA ARG A 116 -7.16 -17.05 -6.54
C ARG A 116 -8.62 -17.31 -6.86
N ASN A 117 -9.47 -16.28 -6.82
CA ASN A 117 -10.91 -16.40 -7.08
C ASN A 117 -11.29 -15.54 -8.29
N LYS A 118 -12.07 -16.12 -9.19
CA LYS A 118 -12.70 -15.39 -10.30
C LYS A 118 -13.82 -14.51 -9.77
N ILE A 119 -14.06 -13.38 -10.45
CA ILE A 119 -15.13 -12.44 -10.07
C ILE A 119 -16.46 -13.03 -10.58
N LEU A 120 -17.25 -13.65 -9.69
CA LEU A 120 -18.49 -14.33 -10.07
C LEU A 120 -19.71 -13.41 -10.12
N THR A 121 -19.66 -12.27 -9.44
CA THR A 121 -20.76 -11.30 -9.37
C THR A 121 -20.25 -9.91 -9.67
N MET A 122 -21.11 -9.04 -10.18
CA MET A 122 -20.78 -7.67 -10.57
C MET A 122 -22.00 -6.77 -10.50
N ILE A 123 -21.77 -5.46 -10.36
CA ILE A 123 -22.81 -4.46 -10.54
C ILE A 123 -22.68 -3.94 -11.98
N ASP A 124 -23.76 -4.02 -12.74
CA ASP A 124 -23.78 -3.57 -14.13
C ASP A 124 -23.92 -2.05 -14.26
N THR A 125 -23.90 -1.55 -15.50
CA THR A 125 -24.04 -0.12 -15.80
C THR A 125 -25.41 0.45 -15.44
N THR A 126 -26.41 -0.40 -15.18
CA THR A 126 -27.75 0.01 -14.75
C THR A 126 -27.88 0.06 -13.23
N GLY A 127 -26.85 -0.38 -12.49
CA GLY A 127 -26.85 -0.50 -11.04
C GLY A 127 -27.47 -1.80 -10.53
N CYS A 128 -27.72 -2.78 -11.40
CA CYS A 128 -28.20 -4.10 -10.98
C CYS A 128 -27.02 -4.96 -10.52
N LEU A 129 -27.18 -5.63 -9.36
CA LEU A 129 -26.31 -6.71 -8.95
C LEU A 129 -26.66 -7.96 -9.77
N THR A 130 -25.68 -8.48 -10.51
CA THR A 130 -25.85 -9.58 -11.45
C THR A 130 -24.72 -10.60 -11.34
N PHE A 131 -24.91 -11.74 -11.98
CA PHE A 131 -23.86 -12.74 -12.17
C PHE A 131 -22.94 -12.34 -13.33
N ASN A 132 -21.63 -12.38 -13.08
CA ASN A 132 -20.64 -12.22 -14.12
C ASN A 132 -20.53 -13.53 -14.93
N LYS A 133 -21.20 -13.59 -16.08
CA LYS A 133 -21.24 -14.77 -16.95
C LYS A 133 -19.85 -15.26 -17.36
N SER A 134 -18.96 -14.34 -17.74
CA SER A 134 -17.57 -14.69 -18.10
C SER A 134 -16.81 -15.24 -16.88
N GLY A 135 -17.03 -14.66 -15.70
CA GLY A 135 -16.44 -15.13 -14.45
C GLY A 135 -16.94 -16.51 -14.02
N LEU A 136 -18.22 -16.81 -14.24
CA LEU A 136 -18.81 -18.13 -13.99
C LEU A 136 -18.21 -19.19 -14.93
N ALA A 137 -18.17 -18.92 -16.23
CA ALA A 137 -17.59 -19.83 -17.22
C ALA A 137 -16.12 -20.12 -16.95
N ASP A 138 -15.31 -19.08 -16.69
CA ASP A 138 -13.90 -19.22 -16.31
C ASP A 138 -13.70 -19.97 -14.99
N GLY A 139 -14.68 -19.92 -14.10
CA GLY A 139 -14.71 -20.64 -12.83
C GLY A 139 -15.17 -22.10 -12.96
N GLY A 140 -15.61 -22.52 -14.16
CA GLY A 140 -16.15 -23.86 -14.39
C GLY A 140 -17.59 -24.04 -13.89
N TYR A 141 -18.33 -22.95 -13.68
CA TYR A 141 -19.73 -22.98 -13.29
C TYR A 141 -20.64 -22.91 -14.53
N ASP A 142 -21.81 -23.53 -14.43
CA ASP A 142 -22.86 -23.39 -15.43
C ASP A 142 -23.43 -21.96 -15.37
N VAL A 143 -23.51 -21.32 -16.53
CA VAL A 143 -24.01 -19.95 -16.68
C VAL A 143 -25.53 -19.91 -16.54
N ASP A 144 -26.23 -20.97 -16.95
CA ASP A 144 -27.69 -21.07 -16.89
C ASP A 144 -28.17 -21.58 -15.53
N SER A 145 -27.29 -22.22 -14.77
CA SER A 145 -27.54 -22.69 -13.39
C SER A 145 -26.42 -22.22 -12.45
N PRO A 146 -26.35 -20.91 -12.12
CA PRO A 146 -25.32 -20.36 -11.25
C PRO A 146 -25.43 -20.92 -9.82
N PRO A 147 -24.33 -20.86 -9.04
CA PRO A 147 -24.35 -21.27 -7.64
C PRO A 147 -25.31 -20.39 -6.81
N SER A 148 -25.80 -20.95 -5.70
CA SER A 148 -26.69 -20.24 -4.78
C SER A 148 -25.93 -19.09 -4.10
N CYS A 149 -26.19 -17.85 -4.55
CA CYS A 149 -25.59 -16.65 -4.00
C CYS A 149 -26.58 -15.82 -3.20
N TYR A 150 -26.16 -15.36 -2.04
CA TYR A 150 -26.92 -14.47 -1.18
C TYR A 150 -26.19 -13.14 -1.04
N PHE A 151 -26.95 -12.05 -1.02
CA PHE A 151 -26.42 -10.72 -0.79
C PHE A 151 -26.97 -10.12 0.50
N GLN A 152 -26.16 -9.28 1.12
CA GLN A 152 -26.49 -8.50 2.31
C GLN A 152 -26.06 -7.07 2.10
N GLU A 153 -27.02 -6.15 2.13
CA GLU A 153 -26.77 -4.72 2.05
C GLU A 153 -26.10 -4.24 3.33
N ILE A 154 -25.11 -3.37 3.17
CA ILE A 154 -24.31 -2.82 4.27
C ILE A 154 -24.68 -1.35 4.42
N VAL A 155 -25.20 -1.00 5.59
CA VAL A 155 -25.52 0.37 5.97
C VAL A 155 -24.75 0.76 7.22
N ARG A 156 -24.41 2.05 7.35
CA ARG A 156 -23.82 2.56 8.61
C ARG A 156 -24.87 2.50 9.71
N ALA A 157 -24.46 2.08 10.90
CA ALA A 157 -25.34 2.11 12.06
C ALA A 157 -25.70 3.58 12.40
N PRO A 158 -26.96 3.86 12.78
CA PRO A 158 -27.33 5.20 13.22
C PRO A 158 -26.44 5.65 14.39
N GLN A 159 -25.95 6.89 14.34
CA GLN A 159 -25.17 7.52 15.41
C GLN A 159 -23.85 6.80 15.77
N SER A 160 -23.27 6.03 14.84
CA SER A 160 -21.97 5.39 15.05
C SER A 160 -21.10 5.43 13.81
N ASP A 161 -19.87 5.94 13.97
CA ASP A 161 -18.91 6.02 12.88
C ASP A 161 -18.13 4.71 12.66
N PHE A 162 -18.16 3.81 13.64
CA PHE A 162 -17.34 2.58 13.65
C PHE A 162 -18.15 1.30 13.45
N LYS A 163 -19.47 1.40 13.32
CA LYS A 163 -20.35 0.23 13.22
C LYS A 163 -21.12 0.22 11.91
N VAL A 164 -21.13 -0.94 11.26
CA VAL A 164 -21.96 -1.24 10.09
C VAL A 164 -23.00 -2.29 10.46
N ILE A 165 -24.11 -2.28 9.74
CA ILE A 165 -25.23 -3.22 9.89
C ILE A 165 -25.39 -3.91 8.54
N TYR A 166 -25.48 -5.24 8.58
CA TYR A 166 -25.78 -6.07 7.42
C TYR A 166 -27.29 -6.36 7.43
N SER A 167 -27.92 -6.27 6.26
CA SER A 167 -29.30 -6.74 6.07
C SER A 167 -29.39 -8.26 6.24
N SER A 168 -30.61 -8.77 6.33
CA SER A 168 -30.84 -10.21 6.22
C SER A 168 -30.34 -10.73 4.85
N PRO A 169 -29.73 -11.92 4.79
CA PRO A 169 -29.31 -12.54 3.54
C PRO A 169 -30.49 -12.72 2.58
N THR A 170 -30.35 -12.20 1.37
CA THR A 170 -31.36 -12.30 0.30
C THR A 170 -30.78 -13.08 -0.87
N LEU A 171 -31.53 -14.07 -1.38
CA LEU A 171 -31.09 -14.86 -2.53
C LEU A 171 -31.05 -13.98 -3.78
N MET A 172 -29.95 -14.05 -4.52
CA MET A 172 -29.80 -13.32 -5.78
C MET A 172 -30.72 -13.84 -6.86
N SER A 173 -31.40 -12.93 -7.56
CA SER A 173 -32.30 -13.24 -8.68
C SER A 173 -31.65 -13.02 -10.06
N GLY A 174 -30.52 -12.31 -10.12
CA GLY A 174 -29.77 -12.05 -11.35
C GLY A 174 -29.94 -10.62 -11.91
N CYS A 175 -30.78 -9.78 -11.31
CA CYS A 175 -30.78 -8.31 -11.45
C CYS A 175 -31.40 -7.71 -10.19
N ASP A 176 -30.61 -7.67 -9.11
CA ASP A 176 -31.07 -7.19 -7.82
C ASP A 176 -30.75 -5.70 -7.66
N ARG A 177 -31.78 -4.88 -7.43
CA ARG A 177 -31.63 -3.43 -7.25
C ARG A 177 -31.30 -3.09 -5.81
N LEU A 178 -30.04 -2.75 -5.59
CA LEU A 178 -29.53 -2.38 -4.28
C LEU A 178 -30.11 -1.05 -3.79
N GLN A 179 -30.36 -0.95 -2.49
CA GLN A 179 -30.78 0.30 -1.83
C GLN A 179 -29.61 0.96 -1.07
N SER A 180 -28.53 0.23 -0.82
CA SER A 180 -27.30 0.72 -0.17
C SER A 180 -26.15 0.92 -1.16
N ASP A 181 -25.16 1.73 -0.74
CA ASP A 181 -23.95 1.95 -1.53
C ASP A 181 -23.00 0.75 -1.52
N PHE A 182 -23.12 -0.12 -0.51
CA PHE A 182 -22.24 -1.26 -0.29
C PHE A 182 -23.06 -2.53 -0.09
N VAL A 183 -22.60 -3.63 -0.69
CA VAL A 183 -23.23 -4.95 -0.55
C VAL A 183 -22.16 -6.03 -0.39
N PHE A 184 -22.40 -6.96 0.51
CA PHE A 184 -21.63 -8.19 0.64
C PHE A 184 -22.35 -9.33 -0.07
N VAL A 185 -21.62 -10.12 -0.85
CA VAL A 185 -22.16 -11.27 -1.58
C VAL A 185 -21.39 -12.51 -1.18
N GLU A 186 -22.11 -13.58 -0.87
CA GLU A 186 -21.56 -14.89 -0.58
C GLU A 186 -22.28 -15.97 -1.38
N CYS A 187 -21.51 -16.85 -2.01
CA CYS A 187 -22.05 -17.95 -2.81
C CYS A 187 -21.67 -19.30 -2.22
N TYR A 188 -22.59 -20.24 -2.36
CA TYR A 188 -22.49 -21.58 -1.80
C TYR A 188 -22.59 -22.64 -2.90
N ASN A 189 -21.87 -23.75 -2.72
CA ASN A 189 -22.05 -24.93 -3.56
C ASN A 189 -23.27 -25.76 -3.12
N PHE A 190 -23.56 -26.85 -3.84
CA PHE A 190 -24.65 -27.78 -3.53
C PHE A 190 -24.55 -28.41 -2.12
N ALA A 191 -23.36 -28.46 -1.54
CA ALA A 191 -23.10 -28.98 -0.19
C ALA A 191 -23.22 -27.89 0.89
N GLY A 192 -23.60 -26.65 0.54
CA GLY A 192 -23.72 -25.53 1.47
C GLY A 192 -22.37 -24.95 1.93
N ILE A 193 -21.29 -25.20 1.20
CA ILE A 193 -19.95 -24.66 1.50
C ILE A 193 -19.76 -23.34 0.76
N SER A 194 -19.28 -22.32 1.47
CA SER A 194 -18.95 -21.01 0.89
C SER A 194 -17.76 -21.13 -0.07
N ILE A 195 -17.99 -20.76 -1.34
CA ILE A 195 -17.01 -20.87 -2.44
C ILE A 195 -16.55 -19.52 -2.97
N TYR A 196 -17.31 -18.45 -2.67
CA TYR A 196 -17.03 -17.11 -3.14
C TYR A 196 -17.59 -16.08 -2.17
N GLN A 197 -16.80 -15.06 -1.90
CA GLN A 197 -17.16 -13.91 -1.08
C GLN A 197 -16.63 -12.66 -1.76
N ASN A 198 -17.46 -11.63 -1.89
CA ASN A 198 -17.02 -10.36 -2.45
C ASN A 198 -17.85 -9.18 -1.92
N TYR A 199 -17.24 -8.01 -1.91
CA TYR A 199 -17.88 -6.75 -1.56
C TYR A 199 -17.99 -5.92 -2.83
N HIS A 200 -19.18 -5.41 -3.10
CA HIS A 200 -19.40 -4.45 -4.19
C HIS A 200 -19.74 -3.09 -3.61
N ALA A 201 -19.25 -2.06 -4.28
CA ALA A 201 -19.58 -0.66 -4.00
C ALA A 201 -20.20 -0.05 -5.27
N SER A 202 -21.37 0.57 -5.13
CA SER A 202 -22.05 1.27 -6.20
C SER A 202 -22.78 2.47 -5.64
N VAL A 203 -22.56 3.64 -6.21
CA VAL A 203 -23.19 4.88 -5.75
C VAL A 203 -24.68 4.85 -6.10
N GLN A 204 -25.54 4.93 -5.08
CA GLN A 204 -26.98 4.97 -5.31
C GLN A 204 -27.44 6.37 -5.75
N ARG A 205 -28.21 6.41 -6.85
CA ARG A 205 -28.72 7.69 -7.39
C ARG A 205 -29.83 8.23 -6.50
N ASN A 206 -29.54 9.31 -5.77
CA ASN A 206 -30.58 10.02 -5.03
C ASN A 206 -31.40 10.94 -5.96
N GLN A 207 -32.59 10.47 -6.35
CA GLN A 207 -33.48 11.22 -7.26
C GLN A 207 -34.01 12.52 -6.64
N SER A 208 -34.08 12.62 -5.32
CA SER A 208 -34.63 13.80 -4.62
C SER A 208 -33.76 15.06 -4.71
N VAL A 209 -32.48 14.91 -5.08
CA VAL A 209 -31.52 16.02 -5.15
C VAL A 209 -31.60 16.77 -6.49
N ARG A 210 -32.25 16.22 -7.52
CA ARG A 210 -32.30 16.82 -8.86
C ARG A 210 -33.31 17.98 -8.89
N LYS A 211 -32.81 19.21 -8.73
CA LYS A 211 -33.63 20.45 -8.73
C LYS A 211 -33.66 21.20 -10.06
N PHE A 212 -32.77 20.89 -11.01
CA PHE A 212 -32.61 21.67 -12.25
C PHE A 212 -33.09 20.87 -13.46
N LYS A 213 -33.94 21.50 -14.30
CA LYS A 213 -34.59 20.87 -15.47
C LYS A 213 -33.88 21.11 -16.80
N ASN A 214 -33.05 22.15 -16.94
CA ASN A 214 -32.66 22.69 -18.25
C ASN A 214 -31.17 23.09 -18.41
N ASP A 215 -30.27 22.71 -17.49
CA ASP A 215 -28.84 23.00 -17.65
C ASP A 215 -28.12 21.84 -18.35
N VAL A 216 -27.01 22.13 -19.04
CA VAL A 216 -26.12 21.10 -19.59
C VAL A 216 -25.62 20.23 -18.45
N GLU A 217 -26.05 18.97 -18.42
CA GLU A 217 -25.75 18.05 -17.31
C GLU A 217 -24.30 17.59 -17.37
N LEU A 218 -23.44 18.24 -16.60
CA LEU A 218 -22.07 17.79 -16.38
C LEU A 218 -22.02 16.89 -15.14
N SER A 219 -21.44 15.70 -15.31
CA SER A 219 -21.10 14.83 -14.18
C SER A 219 -19.71 15.21 -13.67
N VAL A 220 -19.60 15.56 -12.39
CA VAL A 220 -18.33 15.90 -11.74
C VAL A 220 -17.95 14.79 -10.78
N ALA A 221 -16.75 14.22 -10.96
CA ALA A 221 -16.16 13.29 -10.01
C ALA A 221 -15.03 14.00 -9.25
N VAL A 222 -15.16 14.06 -7.92
CA VAL A 222 -14.13 14.64 -7.05
C VAL A 222 -13.42 13.49 -6.32
N ILE A 223 -12.11 13.38 -6.51
CA ILE A 223 -11.28 12.35 -5.89
C ILE A 223 -10.36 13.02 -4.88
N GLY A 224 -10.53 12.67 -3.61
CA GLY A 224 -9.68 13.13 -2.52
C GLY A 224 -8.70 12.03 -2.09
N LEU A 225 -7.42 12.38 -1.98
CA LEU A 225 -6.39 11.51 -1.39
C LEU A 225 -5.91 12.15 -0.09
N ASP A 226 -6.15 11.47 1.03
CA ASP A 226 -5.72 11.95 2.34
C ASP A 226 -4.20 11.80 2.51
N SER A 227 -3.61 12.71 3.28
CA SER A 227 -2.24 12.60 3.82
C SER A 227 -1.14 12.54 2.75
N MET A 228 -1.39 13.17 1.61
CA MET A 228 -0.47 13.16 0.48
C MET A 228 -0.24 14.56 -0.08
N SER A 229 1.03 14.98 -0.15
CA SER A 229 1.41 16.21 -0.86
C SER A 229 1.59 15.95 -2.36
N ARG A 230 1.50 17.01 -3.17
CA ARG A 230 1.77 16.96 -4.63
C ARG A 230 3.11 16.28 -4.95
N LEU A 231 4.18 16.65 -4.23
CA LEU A 231 5.50 16.06 -4.45
C LEU A 231 5.54 14.57 -4.05
N ASN A 232 4.81 14.19 -2.99
CA ASN A 232 4.72 12.79 -2.60
C ASN A 232 3.92 11.97 -3.62
N PHE A 233 2.87 12.55 -4.22
CA PHE A 233 2.11 11.92 -5.29
C PHE A 233 2.99 11.59 -6.50
N MET A 234 3.81 12.56 -6.94
CA MET A 234 4.74 12.34 -8.05
C MET A 234 5.74 11.22 -7.76
N ARG A 235 6.24 11.13 -6.53
CA ARG A 235 7.19 10.08 -6.13
C ARG A 235 6.55 8.70 -6.03
N GLN A 236 5.39 8.60 -5.37
CA GLN A 236 4.78 7.32 -5.01
C GLN A 236 3.85 6.77 -6.09
N LEU A 237 3.25 7.66 -6.89
CA LEU A 237 2.30 7.32 -7.94
C LEU A 237 2.69 7.99 -9.28
N PRO A 238 3.93 7.79 -9.77
CA PRO A 238 4.43 8.47 -10.97
C PRO A 238 3.61 8.13 -12.23
N LEU A 239 3.15 6.88 -12.34
CA LEU A 239 2.29 6.44 -13.46
C LEU A 239 0.94 7.15 -13.44
N SER A 240 0.34 7.31 -12.25
CA SER A 240 -0.93 8.01 -12.09
C SER A 240 -0.78 9.50 -12.38
N TYR A 241 0.29 10.12 -11.89
CA TYR A 241 0.58 11.53 -12.18
C TYR A 241 0.72 11.76 -13.68
N ARG A 242 1.52 10.93 -14.36
CA ARG A 242 1.71 11.00 -15.81
C ARG A 242 0.39 10.83 -16.57
N TYR A 243 -0.43 9.85 -16.17
CA TYR A 243 -1.74 9.65 -16.80
C TYR A 243 -2.63 10.89 -16.67
N ILE A 244 -2.67 11.52 -15.49
CA ILE A 244 -3.47 12.72 -15.25
C ILE A 244 -2.98 13.89 -16.11
N THR A 245 -1.67 14.12 -16.19
CA THR A 245 -1.13 15.30 -16.89
C THR A 245 -1.03 15.12 -18.40
N GLU A 246 -0.64 13.93 -18.87
CA GLU A 246 -0.34 13.69 -20.29
C GLU A 246 -1.50 13.05 -21.05
N VAL A 247 -2.33 12.21 -20.40
CA VAL A 247 -3.42 11.49 -21.08
C VAL A 247 -4.76 12.18 -20.86
N LEU A 248 -5.05 12.61 -19.63
CA LEU A 248 -6.27 13.35 -19.33
C LEU A 248 -6.15 14.86 -19.59
N GLU A 249 -4.95 15.33 -19.95
CA GLU A 249 -4.65 16.76 -20.13
C GLU A 249 -5.06 17.61 -18.90
N GLY A 250 -4.90 17.02 -17.71
CA GLY A 250 -5.31 17.62 -16.46
C GLY A 250 -4.47 18.84 -16.09
N VAL A 251 -5.13 19.89 -15.60
CA VAL A 251 -4.48 21.11 -15.13
C VAL A 251 -4.00 20.94 -13.70
N VAL A 252 -2.70 21.16 -13.47
CA VAL A 252 -2.09 21.13 -12.13
C VAL A 252 -2.12 22.53 -11.54
N LEU A 253 -2.91 22.71 -10.48
CA LEU A 253 -2.99 23.98 -9.75
C LEU A 253 -1.76 24.18 -8.86
N LEU A 254 -0.72 24.82 -9.39
CA LEU A 254 0.49 25.15 -8.63
C LEU A 254 0.21 26.22 -7.58
N GLY A 255 0.84 26.09 -6.41
CA GLY A 255 0.63 27.03 -5.30
C GLY A 255 -0.70 26.83 -4.56
N PHE A 256 -1.59 25.95 -5.05
CA PHE A 256 -2.78 25.56 -4.31
C PHE A 256 -2.38 24.70 -3.10
N ASN A 257 -2.67 25.20 -1.91
CA ASN A 257 -2.27 24.60 -0.64
C ASN A 257 -3.48 24.30 0.24
N LYS A 258 -3.28 23.39 1.20
CA LYS A 258 -4.27 23.08 2.22
C LYS A 258 -4.49 24.32 3.12
N VAL A 259 -5.74 24.53 3.55
CA VAL A 259 -6.14 25.60 4.48
C VAL A 259 -5.83 25.21 5.92
N GLY A 260 -6.13 23.96 6.30
CA GLY A 260 -5.98 23.44 7.66
C GLY A 260 -5.05 22.24 7.76
N GLU A 261 -4.63 21.92 8.98
CA GLU A 261 -3.75 20.76 9.23
C GLU A 261 -4.45 19.41 8.95
N ASN A 262 -5.73 19.31 9.32
CA ASN A 262 -6.53 18.10 9.22
C ASN A 262 -7.39 18.08 7.96
N THR A 263 -7.89 16.90 7.57
CA THR A 263 -8.71 16.72 6.35
C THR A 263 -10.03 17.49 6.38
N TYR A 264 -10.73 17.51 7.53
CA TYR A 264 -12.04 18.15 7.65
C TYR A 264 -12.08 19.64 7.24
N PRO A 265 -11.24 20.54 7.79
CA PRO A 265 -11.23 21.96 7.39
C PRO A 265 -10.78 22.19 5.94
N ASN A 266 -10.15 21.19 5.29
CA ASN A 266 -9.79 21.28 3.87
C ASN A 266 -10.92 20.89 2.93
N LEU A 267 -11.91 20.13 3.42
CA LEU A 267 -13.09 19.71 2.65
C LEU A 267 -14.28 20.66 2.87
N VAL A 268 -14.40 21.18 4.09
CA VAL A 268 -15.44 22.15 4.48
C VAL A 268 -14.73 23.38 5.05
N PRO A 269 -14.22 24.26 4.17
CA PRO A 269 -13.57 25.50 4.59
C PRO A 269 -14.57 26.48 5.24
#